data_AF-A0A340WIU7-F1
#
_entry.id   AF-A0A340WIU7-F1
#
_cell.length_a   1.000
_cell.length_b   1.000
_cell.length_c   1.000
_cell.angle_alpha   90.00
_cell.angle_beta   90.00
_cell.angle_gamma   90.00
#
_symmetry.space_group_name_H-M   'P 1'
#
loop_
_entity.id
_entity.type
_entity.pdbx_description
1 polymer ?
#
loop_
_entity_poly.entity_id
_entity_poly.type
_entity_poly.pdbx_seq_one_letter_code
_entity_poly.pdbx_strand_id
1 'polypeptide(L)'
;ILLNYFGNYVPNAWTQDNGCTLCEVDTIDLSAVDVHPNVTIGVFIEQPTPFLPRFLDILLTLDYPREAVKLFIHNKEVYHEKDIKVFFDKAKHEITTMKIVGPEENLSQAEARNMGMDFCRQDENCDYYFSVDADVVLTNPRTLKILIEQNRKIIAPLVTRHGKLWSNFWGALSPDGYYARSEDYVDIVQGNRVGIWNVPYMANVYLIKGKTLRSEMNERNYFVRDKLDPDMALCRNAREMTLQREKDSPTPETFQMLRPPKGVFMYISNRHEFGRLLSTANYNISHYNNDLWQIFENPVDWKEKYINRDYSKIFTENIVEQPCPDVFWFPIFSEKACDELVEEMEHYGQWSGGKHHDSRISGGYENVPTDDIHMKQIGLENVWLHFIREFIAPVTLKVFAGYYTKGFALLNFVVKYSPERQRSLRPHHDASTFTINIALNNVGEDFQGGGCKFLRYNCSIESPRKGWSFMHPGRLTHLHEGLPVKNGTRYIAVSFIDP
;
A
#
# COMPACT_ATOMS: atom_id res chain seq x y z
N ILE A 1 -30.23 -16.26 3.14
CA ILE A 1 -29.38 -15.13 3.56
C ILE A 1 -29.71 -14.70 4.99
N LEU A 2 -30.95 -14.28 5.29
CA LEU A 2 -31.32 -13.88 6.66
C LEU A 2 -31.08 -14.99 7.72
N LEU A 3 -31.34 -16.25 7.37
CA LEU A 3 -31.01 -17.38 8.24
C LEU A 3 -29.49 -17.55 8.47
N ASN A 4 -28.64 -17.24 7.49
CA ASN A 4 -27.19 -17.28 7.67
C ASN A 4 -26.74 -16.21 8.67
N TYR A 5 -27.33 -15.01 8.58
CA TYR A 5 -27.10 -13.94 9.53
C TYR A 5 -27.46 -14.37 10.96
N PHE A 6 -28.69 -14.89 11.17
CA PHE A 6 -29.09 -15.38 12.49
C PHE A 6 -28.22 -16.55 12.97
N GLY A 7 -27.80 -17.43 12.05
CA GLY A 7 -26.92 -18.57 12.35
C GLY A 7 -25.52 -18.18 12.84
N ASN A 8 -25.08 -16.93 12.62
CA ASN A 8 -23.83 -16.43 13.20
C ASN A 8 -23.94 -16.20 14.72
N TYR A 9 -25.15 -16.15 15.27
CA TYR A 9 -25.42 -15.85 16.67
C TYR A 9 -26.17 -16.99 17.37
N VAL A 10 -27.25 -17.46 16.74
CA VAL A 10 -28.24 -18.35 17.35
C VAL A 10 -27.84 -19.83 17.18
N PRO A 11 -27.94 -20.66 18.24
CA PRO A 11 -28.34 -20.29 19.60
C PRO A 11 -27.18 -19.71 20.42
N ASN A 12 -25.93 -20.03 20.09
CA ASN A 12 -24.76 -19.66 20.88
C ASN A 12 -23.47 -19.55 20.04
N ALA A 13 -23.56 -19.39 18.72
CA ALA A 13 -22.41 -19.32 17.82
C ALA A 13 -21.50 -18.12 18.13
N TRP A 14 -22.11 -16.98 18.45
CA TRP A 14 -21.45 -15.81 19.00
C TRP A 14 -22.32 -15.22 20.12
N THR A 15 -21.70 -14.89 21.26
CA THR A 15 -22.39 -14.28 22.42
C THR A 15 -21.58 -13.10 22.96
N GLN A 16 -22.24 -12.17 23.65
CA GLN A 16 -21.55 -11.01 24.23
C GLN A 16 -20.53 -11.42 25.31
N ASP A 17 -20.83 -12.45 26.10
CA ASP A 17 -19.97 -12.87 27.21
C ASP A 17 -18.79 -13.76 26.76
N ASN A 18 -19.01 -14.65 25.80
CA ASN A 18 -18.00 -15.65 25.39
C ASN A 18 -17.37 -15.38 24.02
N GLY A 19 -17.81 -14.35 23.29
CA GLY A 19 -17.42 -14.14 21.90
C GLY A 19 -17.85 -15.29 20.98
N CYS A 20 -17.03 -15.61 19.99
CA CYS A 20 -17.28 -16.68 19.03
C CYS A 20 -16.95 -18.05 19.61
N THR A 21 -17.97 -18.87 19.88
CA THR A 21 -17.80 -20.21 20.47
C THR A 21 -17.45 -21.29 19.43
N LEU A 22 -17.81 -21.06 18.17
CA LEU A 22 -17.59 -22.01 17.07
C LEU A 22 -16.31 -21.75 16.27
N CYS A 23 -15.54 -20.73 16.64
CA CYS A 23 -14.35 -20.32 15.90
C CYS A 23 -13.19 -21.31 16.05
N GLU A 24 -13.14 -22.08 17.14
CA GLU A 24 -12.14 -23.13 17.37
C GLU A 24 -12.66 -24.54 17.05
N VAL A 25 -13.86 -24.64 16.48
CA VAL A 25 -14.46 -25.93 16.14
C VAL A 25 -14.00 -26.37 14.75
N ASP A 26 -13.58 -27.63 14.68
CA ASP A 26 -13.11 -28.31 13.45
C ASP A 26 -11.89 -27.60 12.82
N THR A 27 -10.99 -27.05 13.63
CA THR A 27 -9.75 -26.44 13.15
C THR A 27 -8.69 -27.49 12.82
N ILE A 28 -7.81 -27.16 11.87
CA ILE A 28 -6.61 -27.95 11.56
C ILE A 28 -5.44 -27.35 12.33
N ASP A 29 -4.58 -28.21 12.90
CA ASP A 29 -3.30 -27.80 13.48
C ASP A 29 -2.17 -28.02 12.46
N LEU A 30 -1.67 -26.93 11.86
CA LEU A 30 -0.56 -26.98 10.91
C LEU A 30 0.80 -27.23 11.58
N SER A 31 0.91 -27.11 12.90
CA SER A 31 2.16 -27.43 13.61
C SER A 31 2.38 -28.93 13.76
N ALA A 32 1.29 -29.71 13.66
CA ALA A 32 1.29 -31.16 13.79
C ALA A 32 1.42 -31.91 12.45
N VAL A 33 1.47 -31.22 11.31
CA VAL A 33 1.60 -31.85 9.99
C VAL A 33 3.06 -31.90 9.53
N ASP A 34 3.50 -33.07 9.06
CA ASP A 34 4.85 -33.26 8.52
C ASP A 34 5.03 -32.55 7.16
N VAL A 35 3.94 -32.43 6.39
CA VAL A 35 3.91 -31.80 5.06
C VAL A 35 2.79 -30.77 5.04
N HIS A 36 3.14 -29.53 4.70
CA HIS A 36 2.15 -28.46 4.57
C HIS A 36 1.29 -28.66 3.31
N PRO A 37 -0.01 -28.32 3.35
CA PRO A 37 -0.87 -28.37 2.17
C PRO A 37 -0.34 -27.53 1.02
N ASN A 38 -0.50 -28.00 -0.22
CA ASN A 38 -0.10 -27.23 -1.38
C ASN A 38 -1.11 -26.11 -1.66
N VAL A 39 -0.60 -24.89 -1.83
CA VAL A 39 -1.40 -23.70 -2.06
C VAL A 39 -1.07 -23.09 -3.42
N THR A 40 -2.09 -22.93 -4.25
CA THR A 40 -2.00 -22.09 -5.45
C THR A 40 -2.48 -20.69 -5.10
N ILE A 41 -1.58 -19.71 -5.19
CA ILE A 41 -1.90 -18.29 -5.00
C ILE A 41 -2.21 -17.68 -6.37
N GLY A 42 -3.46 -17.23 -6.55
CA GLY A 42 -3.91 -16.46 -7.71
C GLY A 42 -3.83 -14.96 -7.43
N VAL A 43 -2.96 -14.27 -8.15
CA VAL A 43 -2.71 -12.83 -8.05
C VAL A 43 -3.37 -12.11 -9.23
N PHE A 44 -4.15 -11.07 -8.95
CA PHE A 44 -4.89 -10.33 -9.97
C PHE A 44 -4.57 -8.83 -9.93
N ILE A 45 -3.95 -8.33 -11.01
CA ILE A 45 -3.61 -6.91 -11.20
C ILE A 45 -4.47 -6.40 -12.35
N GLU A 46 -5.66 -5.93 -12.01
CA GLU A 46 -6.70 -5.62 -12.99
C GLU A 46 -6.88 -4.12 -13.31
N GLN A 47 -6.12 -3.28 -12.61
CA GLN A 47 -6.08 -1.83 -12.77
C GLN A 47 -4.75 -1.30 -12.21
N PRO A 48 -4.31 -0.09 -12.60
CA PRO A 48 -3.12 0.51 -12.04
C PRO A 48 -3.24 0.64 -10.52
N THR A 49 -2.29 0.04 -9.80
CA THR A 49 -2.34 -0.09 -8.34
C THR A 49 -1.09 0.54 -7.71
N PRO A 50 -1.25 1.46 -6.75
CA PRO A 50 -0.14 2.02 -6.00
C PRO A 50 0.67 0.94 -5.28
N PHE A 51 1.98 1.18 -5.12
CA PHE A 51 2.87 0.34 -4.32
C PHE A 51 2.92 -1.14 -4.74
N LEU A 52 2.63 -1.47 -6.01
CA LEU A 52 2.64 -2.86 -6.50
C LEU A 52 3.95 -3.62 -6.21
N PRO A 53 5.16 -3.04 -6.36
CA PRO A 53 6.40 -3.75 -5.99
C PRO A 53 6.40 -4.26 -4.55
N ARG A 54 5.80 -3.50 -3.64
CA ARG A 54 5.68 -3.90 -2.23
C ARG A 54 4.67 -5.02 -2.06
N PHE A 55 3.52 -4.95 -2.73
CA PHE A 55 2.53 -6.04 -2.74
C PHE A 55 3.19 -7.36 -3.18
N LEU A 56 3.96 -7.31 -4.26
CA LEU A 56 4.69 -8.47 -4.79
C LEU A 56 5.74 -9.00 -3.78
N ASP A 57 6.52 -8.11 -3.14
CA ASP A 57 7.47 -8.51 -2.09
C ASP A 57 6.75 -9.11 -0.86
N ILE A 58 5.53 -8.69 -0.53
CA ILE A 58 4.73 -9.29 0.56
C ILE A 58 4.43 -10.77 0.28
N LEU A 59 4.16 -11.15 -0.96
CA LEU A 59 3.93 -12.55 -1.34
C LEU A 59 5.14 -13.45 -1.02
N LEU A 60 6.36 -12.91 -1.16
CA LEU A 60 7.63 -13.58 -0.80
C LEU A 60 8.00 -13.47 0.67
N THR A 61 7.18 -12.84 1.51
CA THR A 61 7.39 -12.75 2.97
C THR A 61 6.26 -13.37 3.78
N LEU A 62 5.22 -13.91 3.12
CA LEU A 62 4.22 -14.75 3.77
C LEU A 62 4.90 -15.90 4.52
N ASP A 63 4.50 -16.12 5.77
CA ASP A 63 4.97 -17.21 6.62
C ASP A 63 4.28 -18.51 6.19
N TYR A 64 4.76 -19.08 5.08
CA TYR A 64 4.34 -20.36 4.53
C TYR A 64 5.49 -20.99 3.72
N PRO A 65 5.67 -22.32 3.74
CA PRO A 65 6.75 -22.96 2.99
C PRO A 65 6.67 -22.67 1.49
N ARG A 66 7.77 -22.18 0.90
CA ARG A 66 7.81 -21.71 -0.49
C ARG A 66 7.64 -22.86 -1.48
N GLU A 67 8.15 -24.03 -1.13
CA GLU A 67 8.03 -25.28 -1.88
C GLU A 67 6.59 -25.79 -2.01
N ALA A 68 5.72 -25.42 -1.07
CA ALA A 68 4.30 -25.76 -1.08
C ALA A 68 3.44 -24.70 -1.81
N VAL A 69 4.06 -23.65 -2.36
CA VAL A 69 3.36 -22.54 -3.03
C VAL A 69 3.55 -22.61 -4.54
N LYS A 70 2.45 -22.43 -5.27
CA LYS A 70 2.43 -22.16 -6.71
C LYS A 70 1.84 -20.78 -6.96
N LEU A 71 2.34 -20.08 -7.96
CA LEU A 71 1.85 -18.75 -8.33
C LEU A 71 1.15 -18.78 -9.69
N PHE A 72 -0.03 -18.18 -9.74
CA PHE A 72 -0.69 -17.74 -10.95
C PHE A 72 -0.83 -16.23 -10.86
N ILE A 73 -0.27 -15.48 -11.81
CA ILE A 73 -0.33 -14.01 -11.81
C ILE A 73 -0.96 -13.57 -13.11
N HIS A 74 -2.07 -12.85 -13.02
CA HIS A 74 -2.65 -12.12 -14.14
C HIS A 74 -2.36 -10.63 -13.98
N ASN A 75 -1.75 -10.05 -15.00
CA ASN A 75 -1.52 -8.62 -15.10
C ASN A 75 -2.21 -8.08 -16.35
N LYS A 76 -3.19 -7.19 -16.15
CA LYS A 76 -3.87 -6.49 -17.23
C LYS A 76 -3.16 -5.19 -17.64
N GLU A 77 -2.29 -4.67 -16.79
CA GLU A 77 -1.74 -3.33 -16.95
C GLU A 77 -0.31 -3.34 -17.50
N VAL A 78 -0.13 -2.78 -18.70
CA VAL A 78 1.21 -2.60 -19.32
C VAL A 78 2.13 -1.81 -18.40
N TYR A 79 1.56 -0.84 -17.65
CA TYR A 79 2.29 -0.04 -16.65
C TYR A 79 3.06 -0.90 -15.63
N HIS A 80 2.51 -2.06 -15.27
CA HIS A 80 3.05 -2.96 -14.24
C HIS A 80 3.92 -4.10 -14.76
N GLU A 81 4.12 -4.24 -16.09
CA GLU A 81 4.99 -5.28 -16.65
C GLU A 81 6.43 -5.21 -16.10
N LYS A 82 6.95 -4.00 -15.90
CA LYS A 82 8.27 -3.78 -15.31
C LYS A 82 8.36 -4.33 -13.89
N ASP A 83 7.31 -4.14 -13.10
CA ASP A 83 7.26 -4.55 -11.69
C ASP A 83 7.18 -6.08 -11.60
N ILE A 84 6.37 -6.70 -12.46
CA ILE A 84 6.24 -8.15 -12.59
C ILE A 84 7.56 -8.78 -13.01
N LYS A 85 8.30 -8.17 -13.94
CA LYS A 85 9.61 -8.67 -14.37
C LYS A 85 10.61 -8.69 -13.21
N VAL A 86 10.71 -7.59 -12.46
CA VAL A 86 11.60 -7.50 -11.28
C VAL A 86 11.21 -8.54 -10.24
N PHE A 87 9.92 -8.72 -9.99
CA PHE A 87 9.43 -9.75 -9.08
C PHE A 87 9.76 -11.17 -9.57
N PHE A 88 9.53 -11.48 -10.84
CA PHE A 88 9.81 -12.79 -11.42
C PHE A 88 11.30 -13.16 -11.25
N ASP A 89 12.20 -12.21 -11.49
CA ASP A 89 13.63 -12.43 -11.33
C ASP A 89 14.04 -12.73 -9.87
N LYS A 90 13.34 -12.16 -8.88
CA LYS A 90 13.50 -12.52 -7.47
C LYS A 90 12.89 -13.89 -7.15
N ALA A 91 11.63 -14.10 -7.54
CA ALA A 91 10.80 -15.22 -7.10
C ALA A 91 11.15 -16.57 -7.77
N LYS A 92 11.72 -16.56 -8.98
CA LYS A 92 12.03 -17.78 -9.75
C LYS A 92 12.99 -18.75 -9.06
N HIS A 93 13.76 -18.28 -8.07
CA HIS A 93 14.68 -19.11 -7.29
C HIS A 93 14.04 -19.75 -6.06
N GLU A 94 12.91 -19.21 -5.59
CA GLU A 94 12.22 -19.66 -4.38
C GLU A 94 10.94 -20.46 -4.68
N ILE A 95 10.25 -20.12 -5.78
CA ILE A 95 8.94 -20.70 -6.14
C ILE A 95 9.07 -21.48 -7.44
N THR A 96 8.81 -22.81 -7.36
CA THR A 96 9.08 -23.73 -8.46
C THR A 96 8.09 -23.61 -9.62
N THR A 97 6.80 -23.32 -9.33
CA THR A 97 5.76 -23.22 -10.35
C THR A 97 5.14 -21.84 -10.33
N MET A 98 5.39 -21.08 -11.39
CA MET A 98 4.83 -19.75 -11.59
C MET A 98 4.32 -19.60 -13.03
N LYS A 99 3.05 -19.23 -13.17
CA LYS A 99 2.42 -18.90 -14.45
C LYS A 99 2.05 -17.43 -14.45
N ILE A 100 2.60 -16.66 -15.40
CA ILE A 100 2.27 -15.25 -15.61
C ILE A 100 1.46 -15.14 -16.89
N VAL A 101 0.36 -14.41 -16.82
CA VAL A 101 -0.52 -14.07 -17.95
C VAL A 101 -0.52 -12.55 -18.05
N GLY A 102 0.10 -12.02 -19.10
CA GLY A 102 0.28 -10.59 -19.27
C GLY A 102 -0.86 -9.91 -20.05
N PRO A 103 -0.76 -8.59 -20.26
CA PRO A 103 -1.77 -7.78 -20.95
C PRO A 103 -2.01 -8.21 -22.40
N GLU A 104 -1.03 -8.86 -23.03
CA GLU A 104 -1.06 -9.32 -24.42
C GLU A 104 -2.16 -10.35 -24.71
N GLU A 105 -2.57 -11.13 -23.70
CA GLU A 105 -3.63 -12.14 -23.82
C GLU A 105 -5.04 -11.52 -23.83
N ASN A 106 -5.16 -10.22 -23.49
CA ASN A 106 -6.40 -9.44 -23.53
C ASN A 106 -7.61 -10.14 -22.86
N LEU A 107 -7.38 -10.74 -21.70
CA LEU A 107 -8.43 -11.39 -20.93
C LEU A 107 -9.28 -10.36 -20.17
N SER A 108 -10.57 -10.61 -20.06
CA SER A 108 -11.40 -9.92 -19.08
C SER A 108 -11.06 -10.37 -17.65
N GLN A 109 -11.36 -9.53 -16.66
CA GLN A 109 -11.15 -9.85 -15.25
C GLN A 109 -11.79 -11.20 -14.87
N ALA A 110 -12.99 -11.47 -15.40
CA ALA A 110 -13.71 -12.71 -15.14
C ALA A 110 -13.03 -13.93 -15.77
N GLU A 111 -12.53 -13.83 -17.00
CA GLU A 111 -11.80 -14.91 -17.67
C GLU A 111 -10.48 -15.22 -16.97
N ALA A 112 -9.74 -14.18 -16.57
CA ALA A 112 -8.51 -14.32 -15.81
C ALA A 112 -8.74 -15.03 -14.47
N ARG A 113 -9.76 -14.60 -13.71
CA ARG A 113 -10.12 -15.24 -12.44
C ARG A 113 -10.63 -16.67 -12.61
N ASN A 114 -11.41 -16.95 -13.64
CA ASN A 114 -11.81 -18.32 -13.99
C ASN A 114 -10.56 -19.17 -14.30
N MET A 115 -9.60 -18.65 -15.07
CA MET A 115 -8.36 -19.35 -15.40
C MET A 115 -7.50 -19.62 -14.16
N GLY A 116 -7.34 -18.63 -13.27
CA GLY A 116 -6.59 -18.79 -12.03
C GLY A 116 -7.22 -19.83 -11.08
N MET A 117 -8.55 -19.82 -10.97
CA MET A 117 -9.28 -20.83 -10.18
C MET A 117 -9.17 -22.22 -10.81
N ASP A 118 -9.26 -22.32 -12.14
CA ASP A 118 -9.15 -23.59 -12.86
C ASP A 118 -7.74 -24.18 -12.82
N PHE A 119 -6.71 -23.33 -12.71
CA PHE A 119 -5.32 -23.75 -12.52
C PHE A 119 -5.14 -24.59 -11.24
N CYS A 120 -5.85 -24.26 -10.15
CA CYS A 120 -5.91 -25.11 -8.96
C CYS A 120 -6.90 -26.28 -9.13
N ARG A 121 -8.06 -26.06 -9.78
CA ARG A 121 -9.09 -27.10 -9.95
C ARG A 121 -8.55 -28.32 -10.71
N GLN A 122 -7.77 -28.09 -11.75
CA GLN A 122 -7.21 -29.14 -12.61
C GLN A 122 -6.02 -29.88 -11.98
N ASP A 123 -5.40 -29.31 -10.95
CA ASP A 123 -4.29 -29.95 -10.23
C ASP A 123 -4.82 -30.72 -9.01
N GLU A 124 -4.74 -32.05 -9.07
CA GLU A 124 -5.15 -32.92 -7.96
C GLU A 124 -4.35 -32.66 -6.68
N ASN A 125 -3.11 -32.18 -6.82
CA ASN A 125 -2.24 -31.85 -5.70
C ASN A 125 -2.54 -30.48 -5.09
N CYS A 126 -3.40 -29.65 -5.70
CA CYS A 126 -3.78 -28.36 -5.13
C CYS A 126 -4.80 -28.56 -3.99
N ASP A 127 -4.38 -28.30 -2.75
CA ASP A 127 -5.21 -28.42 -1.56
C ASP A 127 -6.03 -27.15 -1.30
N TYR A 128 -5.43 -25.98 -1.58
CA TYR A 128 -6.07 -24.68 -1.38
C TYR A 128 -5.76 -23.72 -2.53
N TYR A 129 -6.75 -22.92 -2.90
CA TYR A 129 -6.64 -21.80 -3.82
C TYR A 129 -6.78 -20.49 -3.04
N PHE A 130 -5.73 -19.66 -3.02
CA PHE A 130 -5.72 -18.36 -2.36
C PHE A 130 -5.74 -17.25 -3.42
N SER A 131 -6.90 -16.62 -3.60
CA SER A 131 -7.04 -15.47 -4.50
C SER A 131 -6.70 -14.20 -3.75
N VAL A 132 -5.89 -13.33 -4.35
CA VAL A 132 -5.52 -12.02 -3.81
C VAL A 132 -5.38 -10.99 -4.91
N ASP A 133 -6.05 -9.85 -4.72
CA ASP A 133 -6.00 -8.70 -5.62
C ASP A 133 -4.87 -7.76 -5.22
N ALA A 134 -4.33 -7.03 -6.20
CA ALA A 134 -3.20 -6.13 -6.02
C ALA A 134 -3.44 -5.00 -5.00
N ASP A 135 -4.70 -4.63 -4.76
CA ASP A 135 -5.08 -3.58 -3.81
C ASP A 135 -5.17 -4.07 -2.35
N VAL A 136 -4.80 -5.32 -2.08
CA VAL A 136 -4.76 -5.90 -0.74
C VAL A 136 -3.36 -5.82 -0.14
N VAL A 137 -3.23 -5.16 1.00
CA VAL A 137 -1.97 -5.13 1.78
C VAL A 137 -2.12 -6.04 2.98
N LEU A 138 -1.56 -7.24 2.88
CA LEU A 138 -1.48 -8.19 4.00
C LEU A 138 -0.35 -7.77 4.95
N THR A 139 -0.70 -7.23 6.10
CA THR A 139 0.27 -6.87 7.14
C THR A 139 0.65 -8.05 8.02
N ASN A 140 -0.23 -9.06 8.10
CA ASN A 140 0.01 -10.26 8.89
C ASN A 140 0.59 -11.39 8.00
N PRO A 141 1.90 -11.72 8.12
CA PRO A 141 2.53 -12.76 7.30
C PRO A 141 1.92 -14.15 7.55
N ARG A 142 1.26 -14.37 8.69
CA ARG A 142 0.61 -15.65 9.03
C ARG A 142 -0.79 -15.81 8.43
N THR A 143 -1.29 -14.85 7.66
CA THR A 143 -2.65 -14.84 7.10
C THR A 143 -3.02 -16.18 6.45
N LEU A 144 -2.14 -16.71 5.59
CA LEU A 144 -2.42 -17.96 4.88
C LEU A 144 -2.57 -19.16 5.82
N LYS A 145 -1.67 -19.32 6.80
CA LYS A 145 -1.76 -20.38 7.83
C LYS A 145 -3.06 -20.25 8.63
N ILE A 146 -3.35 -19.05 9.13
CA ILE A 146 -4.55 -18.79 9.94
C ILE A 146 -5.82 -19.19 9.18
N LEU A 147 -5.94 -18.83 7.91
CA LEU A 147 -7.12 -19.15 7.09
C LEU A 147 -7.25 -20.66 6.82
N ILE A 148 -6.13 -21.36 6.57
CA ILE A 148 -6.11 -22.82 6.37
C ILE A 148 -6.52 -23.53 7.67
N GLU A 149 -5.99 -23.11 8.81
CA GLU A 149 -6.29 -23.66 10.14
C GLU A 149 -7.79 -23.55 10.48
N GLN A 150 -8.52 -22.56 9.95
CA GLN A 150 -9.98 -22.45 10.13
C GLN A 150 -10.78 -23.55 9.41
N ASN A 151 -10.16 -24.32 8.51
CA ASN A 151 -10.75 -25.50 7.87
C ASN A 151 -12.11 -25.24 7.18
N ARG A 152 -12.38 -24.02 6.71
CA ARG A 152 -13.63 -23.67 6.01
C ARG A 152 -13.51 -23.93 4.51
N LYS A 153 -14.65 -24.15 3.83
CA LYS A 153 -14.68 -24.36 2.37
C LYS A 153 -14.25 -23.11 1.61
N ILE A 154 -14.79 -21.96 2.02
CA ILE A 154 -14.47 -20.64 1.51
C ILE A 154 -14.33 -19.70 2.70
N ILE A 155 -13.19 -19.02 2.83
CA ILE A 155 -12.94 -18.06 3.91
C ILE A 155 -12.08 -16.90 3.43
N ALA A 156 -12.44 -15.69 3.84
CA ALA A 156 -11.70 -14.47 3.58
C ALA A 156 -11.17 -13.87 4.90
N PRO A 157 -9.98 -13.26 4.90
CA PRO A 157 -9.57 -12.35 5.97
C PRO A 157 -10.29 -11.02 5.81
N LEU A 158 -10.73 -10.41 6.91
CA LEU A 158 -11.26 -9.05 6.90
C LEU A 158 -10.12 -8.07 6.62
N VAL A 159 -10.23 -7.32 5.53
CA VAL A 159 -9.38 -6.18 5.21
C VAL A 159 -10.24 -4.94 4.98
N THR A 160 -9.81 -3.81 5.52
CA THR A 160 -10.57 -2.56 5.53
C THR A 160 -9.74 -1.44 4.91
N ARG A 161 -10.41 -0.44 4.32
CA ARG A 161 -9.73 0.77 3.87
C ARG A 161 -9.43 1.64 5.09
N HIS A 162 -8.18 2.10 5.21
CA HIS A 162 -7.73 2.85 6.39
C HIS A 162 -8.64 4.06 6.69
N GLY A 163 -9.06 4.17 7.95
CA GLY A 163 -9.93 5.26 8.43
C GLY A 163 -11.36 5.25 7.89
N LYS A 164 -11.79 4.19 7.19
CA LYS A 164 -13.12 4.08 6.57
C LYS A 164 -13.79 2.75 6.93
N LEU A 165 -15.10 2.65 6.71
CA LEU A 165 -15.87 1.41 6.91
C LEU A 165 -15.84 0.47 5.70
N TRP A 166 -15.39 0.96 4.53
CA TRP A 166 -15.29 0.16 3.31
C TRP A 166 -14.34 -1.02 3.53
N SER A 167 -14.82 -2.23 3.24
CA SER A 167 -14.12 -3.49 3.47
C SER A 167 -14.47 -4.51 2.39
N ASN A 168 -13.76 -5.64 2.37
CA ASN A 168 -13.86 -6.68 1.36
C ASN A 168 -15.05 -7.65 1.56
N PHE A 169 -16.12 -7.26 2.26
CA PHE A 169 -17.32 -8.08 2.43
C PHE A 169 -18.60 -7.24 2.54
N TRP A 170 -19.75 -7.86 2.23
CA TRP A 170 -21.07 -7.28 2.53
C TRP A 170 -21.80 -8.19 3.52
N GLY A 171 -22.41 -7.60 4.55
CA GLY A 171 -23.18 -8.35 5.54
C GLY A 171 -24.63 -8.66 5.10
N ALA A 172 -25.18 -7.91 4.15
CA ALA A 172 -26.53 -8.09 3.64
C ALA A 172 -26.60 -7.80 2.12
N LEU A 173 -27.69 -8.24 1.49
CA LEU A 173 -28.02 -7.90 0.10
C LEU A 173 -29.37 -7.18 0.04
N SER A 174 -29.52 -6.27 -0.91
CA SER A 174 -30.82 -5.72 -1.31
C SER A 174 -31.67 -6.80 -1.99
N PRO A 175 -32.99 -6.56 -2.19
CA PRO A 175 -33.85 -7.48 -2.94
C PRO A 175 -33.33 -7.79 -4.36
N ASP A 176 -32.63 -6.83 -4.98
CA ASP A 176 -32.03 -6.96 -6.31
C ASP A 176 -30.66 -7.67 -6.29
N GLY A 177 -30.17 -8.07 -5.11
CA GLY A 177 -28.90 -8.78 -4.94
C GLY A 177 -27.66 -7.89 -4.87
N TYR A 178 -27.82 -6.57 -4.76
CA TYR A 178 -26.74 -5.60 -4.61
C TYR A 178 -26.41 -5.33 -3.13
N TYR A 179 -25.42 -4.48 -2.87
CA TYR A 179 -24.99 -4.10 -1.53
C TYR A 179 -26.16 -3.62 -0.64
N ALA A 180 -26.23 -4.19 0.57
CA ALA A 180 -26.97 -3.62 1.68
C ALA A 180 -26.12 -3.74 2.96
N ARG A 181 -26.24 -2.74 3.84
CA ARG A 181 -25.57 -2.77 5.14
C ARG A 181 -26.35 -3.68 6.11
N SER A 182 -25.69 -4.68 6.70
CA SER A 182 -26.28 -5.46 7.81
C SER A 182 -26.23 -4.69 9.12
N GLU A 183 -27.07 -5.09 10.08
CA GLU A 183 -27.15 -4.47 11.40
C GLU A 183 -25.82 -4.55 12.18
N ASP A 184 -25.06 -5.62 11.99
CA ASP A 184 -23.79 -5.88 12.67
C ASP A 184 -22.55 -5.47 11.87
N TYR A 185 -22.71 -4.89 10.68
CA TYR A 185 -21.58 -4.60 9.79
C TYR A 185 -20.51 -3.72 10.44
N VAL A 186 -20.94 -2.63 11.09
CA VAL A 186 -20.04 -1.66 11.73
C VAL A 186 -19.30 -2.30 12.89
N ASP A 187 -20.00 -3.12 13.68
CA ASP A 187 -19.44 -3.83 14.82
C ASP A 187 -18.37 -4.85 14.40
N ILE A 188 -18.57 -5.54 13.27
CA ILE A 188 -17.60 -6.48 12.70
C ILE A 188 -16.38 -5.71 12.17
N VAL A 189 -16.61 -4.64 11.41
CA VAL A 189 -15.52 -3.84 10.79
C VAL A 189 -14.64 -3.14 11.84
N GLN A 190 -15.24 -2.63 12.92
CA GLN A 190 -14.51 -1.94 13.99
C GLN A 190 -13.90 -2.90 15.02
N GLY A 191 -14.18 -4.20 14.93
CA GLY A 191 -13.70 -5.18 15.91
C GLY A 191 -14.45 -5.20 17.24
N ASN A 192 -15.63 -4.56 17.32
CA ASN A 192 -16.51 -4.68 18.50
C ASN A 192 -17.06 -6.12 18.64
N ARG A 193 -17.27 -6.80 17.51
CA ARG A 193 -17.63 -8.22 17.45
C ARG A 193 -16.59 -8.97 16.65
N VAL A 194 -15.86 -9.87 17.30
CA VAL A 194 -14.78 -10.65 16.69
C VAL A 194 -15.19 -12.11 16.54
N GLY A 195 -14.96 -12.69 15.36
CA GLY A 195 -15.36 -14.07 15.05
C GLY A 195 -15.16 -14.45 13.58
N ILE A 196 -15.89 -15.49 13.18
CA ILE A 196 -15.98 -16.00 11.81
C ILE A 196 -17.43 -15.88 11.39
N TRP A 197 -17.71 -15.13 10.34
CA TRP A 197 -19.06 -14.70 9.99
C TRP A 197 -19.45 -15.27 8.64
N ASN A 198 -20.58 -15.98 8.57
CA ASN A 198 -21.17 -16.40 7.30
C ASN A 198 -21.80 -15.19 6.61
N VAL A 199 -21.25 -14.80 5.47
CA VAL A 199 -21.59 -13.56 4.77
C VAL A 199 -22.05 -13.82 3.33
N PRO A 200 -22.95 -13.00 2.78
CA PRO A 200 -23.42 -13.18 1.41
C PRO A 200 -22.40 -12.78 0.35
N TYR A 201 -21.43 -11.92 0.64
CA TYR A 201 -20.47 -11.43 -0.36
C TYR A 201 -19.09 -11.23 0.26
N MET A 202 -18.05 -11.57 -0.50
CA MET A 202 -16.65 -11.31 -0.20
C MET A 202 -15.90 -11.00 -1.51
N ALA A 203 -14.84 -10.22 -1.44
CA ALA A 203 -14.01 -9.82 -2.58
C ALA A 203 -12.54 -9.66 -2.18
N ASN A 204 -11.70 -9.27 -3.14
CA ASN A 204 -10.29 -8.90 -3.01
C ASN A 204 -9.33 -10.00 -2.52
N VAL A 205 -9.64 -10.70 -1.43
CA VAL A 205 -8.79 -11.75 -0.86
C VAL A 205 -9.62 -12.85 -0.22
N TYR A 206 -9.38 -14.10 -0.62
CA TYR A 206 -10.08 -15.26 -0.10
C TYR A 206 -9.35 -16.58 -0.38
N LEU A 207 -9.59 -17.55 0.47
CA LEU A 207 -9.10 -18.92 0.39
C LEU A 207 -10.27 -19.87 0.10
N ILE A 208 -10.08 -20.76 -0.88
CA ILE A 208 -11.03 -21.81 -1.24
C ILE A 208 -10.33 -23.16 -1.14
N LYS A 209 -10.97 -24.15 -0.52
CA LYS A 209 -10.49 -25.54 -0.53
C LYS A 209 -10.51 -26.10 -1.94
N GLY A 210 -9.40 -26.66 -2.41
CA GLY A 210 -9.26 -27.32 -3.71
C GLY A 210 -10.25 -28.48 -3.90
N LYS A 211 -10.53 -29.25 -2.84
CA LYS A 211 -11.60 -30.27 -2.87
C LYS A 211 -12.97 -29.66 -3.15
N THR A 212 -13.27 -28.47 -2.64
CA THR A 212 -14.53 -27.76 -2.92
C THR A 212 -14.59 -27.36 -4.38
N LEU A 213 -13.49 -26.83 -4.95
CA LEU A 213 -13.38 -26.54 -6.39
C LEU A 213 -13.62 -27.76 -7.29
N ARG A 214 -13.16 -28.94 -6.88
CA ARG A 214 -13.29 -30.18 -7.68
C ARG A 214 -14.65 -30.87 -7.53
N SER A 215 -15.28 -30.80 -6.34
CA SER A 215 -16.48 -31.59 -6.03
C SER A 215 -17.79 -30.80 -6.01
N GLU A 216 -17.76 -29.55 -5.54
CA GLU A 216 -18.96 -28.72 -5.37
C GLU A 216 -18.98 -27.55 -6.36
N MET A 217 -17.81 -26.98 -6.66
CA MET A 217 -17.64 -25.85 -7.57
C MET A 217 -16.93 -26.23 -8.89
N ASN A 218 -17.39 -27.31 -9.52
CA ASN A 218 -16.73 -27.96 -10.65
C ASN A 218 -16.96 -27.29 -12.02
N GLU A 219 -17.91 -26.36 -12.13
CA GLU A 219 -18.11 -25.58 -13.35
C GLU A 219 -16.90 -24.67 -13.62
N ARG A 220 -16.60 -24.40 -14.90
CA ARG A 220 -15.46 -23.53 -15.23
C ARG A 220 -15.76 -22.05 -15.03
N ASN A 221 -17.02 -21.66 -15.13
CA ASN A 221 -17.42 -20.26 -15.24
C ASN A 221 -18.15 -19.77 -13.99
N TYR A 222 -17.39 -19.37 -12.97
CA TYR A 222 -17.93 -18.81 -11.74
C TYR A 222 -17.98 -17.27 -11.75
N PHE A 223 -17.13 -16.62 -12.54
CA PHE A 223 -16.98 -15.16 -12.55
C PHE A 223 -17.76 -14.45 -13.66
N VAL A 224 -18.41 -15.16 -14.59
CA VAL A 224 -19.26 -14.52 -15.61
C VAL A 224 -20.72 -14.89 -15.35
N ARG A 225 -21.54 -13.88 -15.06
CA ARG A 225 -22.99 -14.04 -14.98
C ARG A 225 -23.71 -12.73 -15.30
N ASP A 226 -24.57 -12.78 -16.30
CA ASP A 226 -25.38 -11.63 -16.75
C ASP A 226 -24.52 -10.37 -16.96
N LYS A 227 -24.84 -9.29 -16.26
CA LYS A 227 -24.09 -8.02 -16.23
C LYS A 227 -23.50 -7.73 -14.83
N LEU A 228 -23.39 -8.75 -13.98
CA LEU A 228 -22.79 -8.59 -12.65
C LEU A 228 -21.28 -8.40 -12.78
N ASP A 229 -20.68 -7.67 -11.84
CA ASP A 229 -19.23 -7.69 -11.70
C ASP A 229 -18.73 -9.10 -11.33
N PRO A 230 -17.46 -9.43 -11.62
CA PRO A 230 -16.92 -10.76 -11.43
C PRO A 230 -17.08 -11.30 -9.99
N ASP A 231 -16.89 -10.46 -8.98
CA ASP A 231 -16.94 -10.86 -7.57
C ASP A 231 -18.39 -11.11 -7.12
N MET A 232 -19.34 -10.28 -7.58
CA MET A 232 -20.76 -10.53 -7.40
C MET A 232 -21.19 -11.84 -8.08
N ALA A 233 -20.68 -12.11 -9.29
CA ALA A 233 -20.96 -13.35 -10.02
C ALA A 233 -20.43 -14.57 -9.26
N LEU A 234 -19.19 -14.54 -8.77
CA LEU A 234 -18.60 -15.60 -7.94
C LEU A 234 -19.48 -15.88 -6.72
N CYS A 235 -19.76 -14.83 -5.93
CA CYS A 235 -20.51 -14.96 -4.69
C CYS A 235 -21.92 -15.47 -4.95
N ARG A 236 -22.57 -14.98 -6.02
CA ARG A 236 -23.92 -15.43 -6.39
C ARG A 236 -23.92 -16.89 -6.84
N ASN A 237 -22.97 -17.30 -7.67
CA ASN A 237 -22.85 -18.67 -8.14
C ASN A 237 -22.51 -19.65 -7.01
N ALA A 238 -21.67 -19.25 -6.05
CA ALA A 238 -21.40 -20.03 -4.84
C ALA A 238 -22.64 -20.21 -3.95
N ARG A 239 -23.47 -19.15 -3.80
CA ARG A 239 -24.71 -19.21 -3.01
C ARG A 239 -25.83 -20.01 -3.68
N GLU A 240 -26.01 -19.83 -4.99
CA GLU A 240 -27.17 -20.34 -5.71
C GLU A 240 -26.95 -21.73 -6.32
N MET A 241 -25.68 -22.18 -6.47
CA MET A 241 -25.25 -23.43 -7.13
C MET A 241 -26.34 -24.04 -8.01
N THR A 242 -26.36 -23.60 -9.27
CA THR A 242 -27.45 -23.82 -10.22
C THR A 242 -27.98 -25.25 -10.11
N LEU A 243 -29.27 -25.38 -9.79
CA LEU A 243 -30.04 -26.58 -10.09
C LEU A 243 -29.81 -26.84 -11.58
N GLN A 244 -28.96 -27.81 -11.92
CA GLN A 244 -29.09 -28.44 -13.22
C GLN A 244 -30.52 -28.99 -13.23
N ARG A 245 -31.39 -28.40 -14.06
CA ARG A 245 -32.57 -29.13 -14.51
C ARG A 245 -32.02 -30.43 -15.06
N GLU A 246 -32.31 -31.55 -14.40
CA GLU A 246 -32.14 -32.86 -15.03
C GLU A 246 -32.79 -32.74 -16.41
N LYS A 247 -31.99 -32.87 -17.46
CA LYS A 247 -32.48 -32.81 -18.84
C LYS A 247 -33.49 -33.92 -19.15
N ASP A 248 -33.67 -34.86 -18.23
CA ASP A 248 -34.47 -36.08 -18.38
C ASP A 248 -35.50 -36.29 -17.25
N SER A 249 -36.07 -35.23 -16.66
CA SER A 249 -37.24 -35.40 -15.78
C SER A 249 -38.54 -35.42 -16.62
N PRO A 250 -39.24 -36.58 -16.74
CA PRO A 250 -40.52 -36.64 -17.40
C PRO A 250 -41.61 -36.24 -16.40
N THR A 251 -42.45 -35.30 -16.82
CA THR A 251 -43.74 -34.87 -16.24
C THR A 251 -43.75 -33.64 -15.31
N PRO A 252 -44.74 -32.73 -15.47
CA PRO A 252 -44.85 -31.48 -14.69
C PRO A 252 -45.39 -31.65 -13.26
N GLU A 253 -45.55 -32.86 -12.75
CA GLU A 253 -46.40 -33.13 -11.57
C GLU A 253 -45.64 -33.60 -10.32
N THR A 254 -44.32 -33.75 -10.37
CA THR A 254 -43.49 -34.03 -9.18
C THR A 254 -42.93 -32.73 -8.57
N PHE A 255 -43.81 -31.99 -7.87
CA PHE A 255 -43.43 -30.81 -7.06
C PHE A 255 -42.63 -31.18 -5.78
N GLN A 256 -42.27 -32.45 -5.59
CA GLN A 256 -41.50 -32.97 -4.47
C GLN A 256 -40.26 -33.72 -4.99
N MET A 257 -39.19 -33.01 -5.33
CA MET A 257 -37.79 -33.47 -5.18
C MET A 257 -36.75 -32.42 -5.60
N LEU A 258 -37.04 -31.12 -5.49
CA LEU A 258 -35.99 -30.11 -5.50
C LEU A 258 -35.20 -30.23 -4.19
N ARG A 259 -34.12 -31.01 -4.16
CA ARG A 259 -33.09 -30.81 -3.14
C ARG A 259 -32.71 -29.34 -3.21
N PRO A 260 -32.84 -28.54 -2.13
CA PRO A 260 -32.37 -27.17 -2.16
C PRO A 260 -30.89 -27.22 -2.59
N PRO A 261 -30.47 -26.41 -3.58
CA PRO A 261 -29.07 -26.36 -3.95
C PRO A 261 -28.26 -26.06 -2.69
N LYS A 262 -27.29 -26.94 -2.37
CA LYS A 262 -26.48 -26.82 -1.16
C LYS A 262 -25.47 -25.70 -1.35
N GLY A 263 -25.89 -24.44 -1.42
CA GLY A 263 -24.99 -23.30 -1.57
C GLY A 263 -23.79 -23.38 -0.62
N VAL A 264 -22.62 -23.00 -1.10
CA VAL A 264 -21.39 -23.03 -0.29
C VAL A 264 -21.37 -21.80 0.60
N PHE A 265 -21.25 -21.97 1.91
CA PHE A 265 -21.07 -20.85 2.83
C PHE A 265 -19.73 -20.17 2.59
N MET A 266 -19.77 -18.84 2.57
CA MET A 266 -18.61 -17.96 2.49
C MET A 266 -18.43 -17.32 3.84
N TYR A 267 -17.23 -17.42 4.40
CA TYR A 267 -16.91 -16.91 5.71
C TYR A 267 -15.95 -15.73 5.64
N ILE A 268 -16.13 -14.72 6.49
CA ILE A 268 -15.15 -13.66 6.73
C ILE A 268 -14.63 -13.81 8.17
N SER A 269 -13.31 -13.74 8.35
CA SER A 269 -12.67 -13.76 9.67
C SER A 269 -12.15 -12.39 10.02
N ASN A 270 -12.54 -11.87 11.18
CA ASN A 270 -11.94 -10.68 11.78
C ASN A 270 -11.26 -11.00 13.13
N ARG A 271 -10.91 -12.28 13.33
CA ARG A 271 -10.24 -12.77 14.55
C ARG A 271 -8.86 -12.18 14.79
N HIS A 272 -8.21 -11.75 13.71
CA HIS A 272 -6.91 -11.12 13.72
C HIS A 272 -6.96 -9.87 12.84
N GLU A 273 -6.02 -8.96 13.09
CA GLU A 273 -5.68 -7.95 12.10
C GLU A 273 -4.90 -8.62 10.97
N PHE A 274 -5.49 -8.66 9.78
CA PHE A 274 -4.89 -9.33 8.61
C PHE A 274 -4.19 -8.34 7.68
N GLY A 275 -4.76 -7.14 7.54
CA GLY A 275 -4.30 -6.17 6.56
C GLY A 275 -5.32 -5.09 6.27
N ARG A 276 -5.12 -4.41 5.15
CA ARG A 276 -5.91 -3.26 4.70
C ARG A 276 -6.09 -3.25 3.19
N LEU A 277 -7.00 -2.42 2.72
CA LEU A 277 -7.25 -2.16 1.30
C LEU A 277 -6.67 -0.81 0.90
N LEU A 278 -5.95 -0.80 -0.22
CA LEU A 278 -5.49 0.41 -0.89
C LEU A 278 -6.66 1.12 -1.59
N SER A 279 -6.55 2.43 -1.70
CA SER A 279 -7.31 3.22 -2.67
C SER A 279 -6.60 3.18 -4.01
N THR A 280 -7.25 2.64 -5.02
CA THR A 280 -6.82 2.75 -6.43
C THR A 280 -7.59 3.85 -7.18
N ALA A 281 -8.55 4.49 -6.50
CA ALA A 281 -9.34 5.56 -7.09
C ALA A 281 -8.43 6.74 -7.48
N ASN A 282 -8.55 7.19 -8.73
CA ASN A 282 -7.79 8.31 -9.28
C ASN A 282 -6.25 8.13 -9.21
N TYR A 283 -5.75 6.89 -9.24
CA TYR A 283 -4.31 6.66 -9.32
C TYR A 283 -3.76 7.18 -10.66
N ASN A 284 -3.03 8.29 -10.61
CA ASN A 284 -2.42 8.89 -11.78
C ASN A 284 -1.09 8.18 -12.10
N ILE A 285 -0.96 7.72 -13.35
CA ILE A 285 0.25 7.06 -13.86
C ILE A 285 1.14 7.95 -14.74
N SER A 286 0.90 9.27 -14.78
CA SER A 286 1.61 10.21 -15.66
C SER A 286 2.99 10.67 -15.17
N HIS A 287 3.31 10.44 -13.90
CA HIS A 287 4.59 10.82 -13.29
C HIS A 287 5.62 9.69 -13.44
N TYR A 288 6.90 10.03 -13.27
CA TYR A 288 7.97 9.03 -13.33
C TYR A 288 7.87 8.07 -12.13
N ASN A 289 7.65 8.64 -10.94
CA ASN A 289 7.43 7.95 -9.67
C ASN A 289 6.05 8.31 -9.07
N ASN A 290 4.99 7.68 -9.60
CA ASN A 290 3.59 7.97 -9.26
C ASN A 290 3.21 7.82 -7.78
N ASP A 291 3.84 6.88 -7.08
CA ASP A 291 3.59 6.62 -5.65
C ASP A 291 3.92 7.86 -4.78
N LEU A 292 4.78 8.79 -5.22
CA LEU A 292 5.10 10.02 -4.48
C LEU A 292 3.85 10.86 -4.20
N TRP A 293 2.83 10.81 -5.07
CA TRP A 293 1.57 11.55 -4.93
C TRP A 293 0.52 10.84 -4.06
N GLN A 294 0.81 9.66 -3.52
CA GLN A 294 -0.16 8.83 -2.80
C GLN A 294 -0.38 9.18 -1.33
N ILE A 295 0.24 10.26 -0.83
CA ILE A 295 0.16 10.66 0.59
C ILE A 295 -1.28 10.86 1.08
N PHE A 296 -2.20 11.29 0.22
CA PHE A 296 -3.59 11.57 0.59
C PHE A 296 -4.49 10.33 0.52
N GLU A 297 -4.35 9.54 -0.54
CA GLU A 297 -5.22 8.39 -0.79
C GLU A 297 -4.83 7.17 0.04
N ASN A 298 -3.53 7.00 0.27
CA ASN A 298 -2.91 5.85 0.95
C ASN A 298 -1.81 6.31 1.94
N PRO A 299 -2.15 7.12 2.97
CA PRO A 299 -1.16 7.75 3.86
C PRO A 299 -0.29 6.76 4.64
N VAL A 300 -0.84 5.61 5.05
CA VAL A 300 -0.11 4.59 5.81
C VAL A 300 0.97 3.95 4.96
N ASP A 301 0.60 3.50 3.76
CA ASP A 301 1.52 2.87 2.81
C ASP A 301 2.57 3.85 2.29
N TRP A 302 2.16 5.10 2.05
CA TRP A 302 3.07 6.20 1.70
C TRP A 302 4.09 6.44 2.81
N LYS A 303 3.64 6.53 4.07
CA LYS A 303 4.53 6.70 5.23
C LYS A 303 5.53 5.56 5.34
N GLU A 304 5.08 4.32 5.22
CA GLU A 304 5.94 3.14 5.33
C GLU A 304 6.97 3.05 4.20
N LYS A 305 6.66 3.55 2.99
CA LYS A 305 7.60 3.61 1.86
C LYS A 305 8.58 4.79 1.98
N TYR A 306 8.09 5.98 2.33
CA TYR A 306 8.83 7.23 2.13
C TYR A 306 9.35 7.90 3.40
N ILE A 307 8.77 7.61 4.55
CA ILE A 307 9.26 8.18 5.81
C ILE A 307 10.31 7.26 6.42
N ASN A 308 11.34 7.87 7.01
CA ASN A 308 12.41 7.13 7.64
C ASN A 308 11.86 6.24 8.77
N ARG A 309 12.32 4.98 8.86
CA ARG A 309 11.87 4.02 9.89
C ARG A 309 12.08 4.53 11.32
N ASP A 310 13.14 5.32 11.53
CA ASP A 310 13.47 5.88 12.83
C ASP A 310 12.76 7.21 13.12
N TYR A 311 11.95 7.74 12.19
CA TYR A 311 11.19 8.98 12.39
C TYR A 311 10.35 8.94 13.67
N SER A 312 9.63 7.83 13.93
CA SER A 312 8.79 7.72 15.13
C SER A 312 9.61 7.76 16.42
N LYS A 313 10.86 7.31 16.39
CA LYS A 313 11.79 7.36 17.54
C LYS A 313 12.21 8.79 17.89
N ILE A 314 12.01 9.76 16.98
CA ILE A 314 12.20 11.18 17.29
C ILE A 314 11.37 11.57 18.51
N PHE A 315 10.18 11.02 18.73
CA PHE A 315 9.30 11.47 19.82
C PHE A 315 9.48 10.70 21.12
N THR A 316 10.04 9.50 21.05
CA THR A 316 10.21 8.60 22.21
C THR A 316 11.63 8.50 22.71
N GLU A 317 12.62 8.72 21.84
CA GLU A 317 14.05 8.58 22.10
C GLU A 317 14.79 9.90 21.85
N ASN A 318 16.07 9.96 22.25
CA ASN A 318 16.92 11.12 22.05
C ASN A 318 17.83 10.97 20.82
N ILE A 319 17.22 10.79 19.64
CA ILE A 319 17.92 10.64 18.36
C ILE A 319 18.10 11.95 17.58
N VAL A 320 17.44 13.03 18.03
CA VAL A 320 17.59 14.36 17.43
C VAL A 320 18.89 14.96 17.91
N GLU A 321 19.73 15.35 16.96
CA GLU A 321 21.02 15.97 17.25
C GLU A 321 20.93 17.50 17.12
N GLN A 322 21.85 18.21 17.78
CA GLN A 322 21.97 19.66 17.65
C GLN A 322 23.43 20.02 17.29
N PRO A 323 23.86 19.81 16.03
CA PRO A 323 25.25 20.02 15.62
C PRO A 323 25.75 21.46 15.77
N CYS A 324 24.85 22.44 15.66
CA CYS A 324 25.13 23.87 15.88
C CYS A 324 24.06 24.47 16.81
N PRO A 325 24.34 25.60 17.50
CA PRO A 325 23.34 26.28 18.32
C PRO A 325 22.05 26.54 17.54
N ASP A 326 20.91 26.11 18.09
CA ASP A 326 19.57 26.17 17.48
C ASP A 326 19.44 25.59 16.05
N VAL A 327 20.32 24.65 15.69
CA VAL A 327 20.22 23.85 14.45
C VAL A 327 19.99 22.40 14.83
N PHE A 328 18.77 21.91 14.62
CA PHE A 328 18.37 20.53 14.96
C PHE A 328 18.46 19.62 13.75
N TRP A 329 18.88 18.37 13.95
CA TRP A 329 19.13 17.43 12.86
C TRP A 329 18.50 16.07 13.16
N PHE A 330 17.64 15.58 12.26
CA PHE A 330 16.80 14.41 12.50
C PHE A 330 16.49 13.62 11.21
N PRO A 331 16.21 12.31 11.30
CA PRO A 331 15.82 11.50 10.13
C PRO A 331 14.39 11.84 9.69
N ILE A 332 14.15 11.97 8.38
CA ILE A 332 12.82 12.28 7.85
C ILE A 332 12.40 11.38 6.70
N PHE A 333 13.25 11.19 5.71
CA PHE A 333 12.96 10.40 4.51
C PHE A 333 13.69 9.07 4.52
N SER A 334 13.07 8.07 3.91
CA SER A 334 13.75 6.84 3.50
C SER A 334 14.68 7.14 2.32
N GLU A 335 15.68 6.29 2.10
CA GLU A 335 16.56 6.42 0.93
C GLU A 335 15.74 6.37 -0.38
N LYS A 336 14.72 5.52 -0.42
CA LYS A 336 13.82 5.40 -1.58
C LYS A 336 13.08 6.69 -1.88
N ALA A 337 12.65 7.44 -0.86
CA ALA A 337 12.01 8.75 -1.07
C ALA A 337 12.99 9.75 -1.67
N CYS A 338 14.23 9.75 -1.19
CA CYS A 338 15.27 10.62 -1.72
C CYS A 338 15.57 10.30 -3.19
N ASP A 339 15.74 9.01 -3.52
CA ASP A 339 16.03 8.55 -4.88
C ASP A 339 14.88 8.89 -5.83
N GLU A 340 13.65 8.50 -5.48
CA GLU A 340 12.49 8.74 -6.35
C GLU A 340 12.22 10.24 -6.55
N LEU A 341 12.47 11.08 -5.54
CA LEU A 341 12.35 12.54 -5.67
C LEU A 341 13.42 13.11 -6.60
N VAL A 342 14.68 12.68 -6.49
CA VAL A 342 15.76 13.12 -7.39
C VAL A 342 15.49 12.66 -8.82
N GLU A 343 15.05 11.42 -9.03
CA GLU A 343 14.66 10.88 -10.32
C GLU A 343 13.55 11.71 -10.98
N GLU A 344 12.52 12.10 -10.22
CA GLU A 344 11.43 12.93 -10.74
C GLU A 344 11.91 14.33 -11.16
N MET A 345 12.81 14.92 -10.36
CA MET A 345 13.40 16.24 -10.66
C MET A 345 14.29 16.20 -11.91
N GLU A 346 15.13 15.17 -12.03
CA GLU A 346 15.96 14.96 -13.23
C GLU A 346 15.12 14.62 -14.47
N HIS A 347 14.02 13.87 -14.31
CA HIS A 347 13.08 13.58 -15.39
C HIS A 347 12.40 14.86 -15.92
N TYR A 348 12.01 15.78 -15.03
CA TYR A 348 11.50 17.09 -15.43
C TYR A 348 12.58 17.93 -16.15
N GLY A 349 13.81 17.92 -15.63
CA GLY A 349 15.02 18.39 -16.31
C GLY A 349 15.15 19.91 -16.53
N GLN A 350 14.09 20.69 -16.29
CA GLN A 350 14.13 22.15 -16.45
C GLN A 350 14.64 22.81 -15.16
N TRP A 351 15.96 22.80 -14.94
CA TRP A 351 16.62 23.47 -13.83
C TRP A 351 16.83 24.97 -14.09
N SER A 352 16.74 25.84 -13.06
CA SER A 352 16.78 27.32 -13.20
C SER A 352 18.09 27.86 -13.81
N GLY A 353 19.20 27.13 -13.62
CA GLY A 353 20.54 27.58 -13.96
C GLY A 353 21.16 28.58 -12.98
N GLY A 354 20.56 28.81 -11.81
CA GLY A 354 21.11 29.69 -10.77
C GLY A 354 21.14 31.17 -11.17
N LYS A 355 20.17 31.62 -11.97
CA LYS A 355 20.08 33.00 -12.48
C LYS A 355 19.15 33.85 -11.62
N HIS A 356 19.51 35.13 -11.42
CA HIS A 356 18.71 36.10 -10.67
C HIS A 356 17.32 36.38 -11.25
N HIS A 357 17.08 36.07 -12.52
CA HIS A 357 15.78 36.19 -13.14
C HIS A 357 15.26 34.80 -13.47
N ASP A 358 14.17 34.43 -12.82
CA ASP A 358 13.47 33.18 -13.07
C ASP A 358 12.00 33.48 -13.38
N SER A 359 11.61 33.33 -14.65
CA SER A 359 10.25 33.58 -15.12
C SER A 359 9.23 32.55 -14.63
N ARG A 360 9.67 31.49 -13.94
CA ARG A 360 8.85 30.37 -13.45
C ARG A 360 8.33 30.63 -12.04
N ILE A 361 8.90 31.60 -11.32
CA ILE A 361 8.47 32.02 -9.99
C ILE A 361 7.64 33.31 -10.04
N SER A 362 6.71 33.46 -9.08
CA SER A 362 5.89 34.68 -8.97
C SER A 362 6.74 35.86 -8.50
N GLY A 363 6.95 36.84 -9.39
CA GLY A 363 7.77 38.03 -9.12
C GLY A 363 9.07 38.11 -9.93
N GLY A 364 9.51 37.00 -10.55
CA GLY A 364 10.56 37.01 -11.57
C GLY A 364 11.99 37.28 -11.10
N TYR A 365 12.23 37.55 -9.81
CA TYR A 365 13.53 37.94 -9.26
C TYR A 365 13.90 37.15 -8.00
N GLU A 366 15.07 36.53 -8.00
CA GLU A 366 15.65 35.87 -6.82
C GLU A 366 16.84 36.67 -6.30
N ASN A 367 16.73 37.11 -5.04
CA ASN A 367 17.82 37.82 -4.36
C ASN A 367 19.06 36.94 -4.23
N VAL A 368 18.89 35.63 -4.09
CA VAL A 368 19.98 34.65 -3.92
C VAL A 368 19.62 33.43 -4.77
N PRO A 369 20.02 33.39 -6.06
CA PRO A 369 19.52 32.39 -6.97
C PRO A 369 20.19 31.03 -6.76
N THR A 370 19.40 29.98 -6.92
CA THR A 370 19.84 28.58 -6.83
C THR A 370 19.45 27.82 -8.09
N ASP A 371 20.27 26.84 -8.52
CA ASP A 371 19.95 25.95 -9.63
C ASP A 371 18.93 24.91 -9.17
N ASP A 372 17.65 25.21 -9.36
CA ASP A 372 16.55 24.52 -8.68
C ASP A 372 15.32 24.26 -9.54
N ILE A 373 14.47 23.41 -8.97
CA ILE A 373 13.11 23.10 -9.42
C ILE A 373 12.17 23.21 -8.22
N HIS A 374 11.13 24.03 -8.36
CA HIS A 374 10.09 24.16 -7.34
C HIS A 374 9.10 23.00 -7.41
N MET A 375 8.61 22.56 -6.24
CA MET A 375 7.59 21.50 -6.13
C MET A 375 6.33 21.81 -6.95
N LYS A 376 5.99 23.10 -7.08
CA LYS A 376 4.87 23.57 -7.90
C LYS A 376 5.02 23.25 -9.39
N GLN A 377 6.25 23.28 -9.92
CA GLN A 377 6.52 23.05 -11.35
C GLN A 377 6.25 21.61 -11.76
N ILE A 378 6.42 20.66 -10.83
CA ILE A 378 6.13 19.24 -11.04
C ILE A 378 4.77 18.82 -10.47
N GLY A 379 3.98 19.76 -9.92
CA GLY A 379 2.67 19.46 -9.32
C GLY A 379 2.72 18.73 -7.97
N LEU A 380 3.85 18.78 -7.25
CA LEU A 380 4.06 18.14 -5.93
C LEU A 380 3.79 19.09 -4.74
N GLU A 381 3.51 20.37 -4.99
CA GLU A 381 3.32 21.39 -3.93
C GLU A 381 2.31 20.99 -2.85
N ASN A 382 1.12 20.51 -3.22
CA ASN A 382 0.09 20.13 -2.25
C ASN A 382 0.52 18.92 -1.40
N VAL A 383 1.16 17.94 -2.03
CA VAL A 383 1.73 16.75 -1.37
C VAL A 383 2.81 17.19 -0.37
N TRP A 384 3.70 18.07 -0.80
CA TRP A 384 4.80 18.59 0.01
C TRP A 384 4.31 19.41 1.21
N LEU A 385 3.31 20.27 1.03
CA LEU A 385 2.69 21.03 2.13
C LEU A 385 2.01 20.11 3.14
N HIS A 386 1.36 19.03 2.68
CA HIS A 386 0.81 18.03 3.59
C HIS A 386 1.92 17.29 4.34
N PHE A 387 3.02 16.92 3.66
CA PHE A 387 4.21 16.35 4.31
C PHE A 387 4.77 17.28 5.41
N ILE A 388 4.88 18.59 5.16
CA ILE A 388 5.34 19.56 6.17
C ILE A 388 4.40 19.55 7.38
N ARG A 389 3.08 19.57 7.17
CA ARG A 389 2.10 19.57 8.27
C ARG A 389 2.12 18.28 9.08
N GLU A 390 2.19 17.12 8.43
CA GLU A 390 2.10 15.83 9.09
C GLU A 390 3.42 15.42 9.76
N PHE A 391 4.57 15.73 9.14
CA PHE A 391 5.86 15.18 9.58
C PHE A 391 6.86 16.21 10.11
N ILE A 392 6.82 17.45 9.63
CA ILE A 392 7.77 18.50 10.07
C ILE A 392 7.21 19.27 11.27
N ALA A 393 5.93 19.69 11.22
CA ALA A 393 5.31 20.48 12.27
C ALA A 393 5.39 19.83 13.68
N PRO A 394 5.17 18.51 13.84
CA PRO A 394 5.34 17.85 15.14
C PRO A 394 6.78 17.90 15.66
N VAL A 395 7.77 17.79 14.77
CA VAL A 395 9.19 17.88 15.14
C VAL A 395 9.53 19.31 15.57
N THR A 396 9.06 20.31 14.84
CA THR A 396 9.22 21.73 15.20
C THR A 396 8.68 22.01 16.60
N LEU A 397 7.47 21.51 16.93
CA LEU A 397 6.88 21.68 18.25
C LEU A 397 7.72 21.01 19.35
N LYS A 398 8.36 19.87 19.05
CA LYS A 398 9.24 19.17 19.99
C LYS A 398 10.52 19.98 20.27
N VAL A 399 11.19 20.48 19.23
CA VAL A 399 12.52 21.09 19.36
C VAL A 399 12.47 22.58 19.72
N PHE A 400 11.40 23.28 19.34
CA PHE A 400 11.13 24.67 19.70
C PHE A 400 9.88 24.75 20.58
N ALA A 401 10.02 24.36 21.84
CA ALA A 401 8.92 24.37 22.79
C ALA A 401 8.25 25.76 22.87
N GLY A 402 6.93 25.79 22.66
CA GLY A 402 6.14 27.02 22.64
C GLY A 402 5.93 27.64 21.24
N TYR A 403 6.58 27.12 20.21
CA TYR A 403 6.31 27.52 18.82
C TYR A 403 5.32 26.55 18.15
N TYR A 404 4.28 27.09 17.53
CA TYR A 404 3.25 26.34 16.83
C TYR A 404 3.19 26.77 15.38
N THR A 405 3.52 25.86 14.46
CA THR A 405 3.46 26.11 13.02
C THR A 405 2.18 25.54 12.42
N LYS A 406 1.67 26.21 11.37
CA LYS A 406 0.59 25.67 10.51
C LYS A 406 1.16 24.91 9.30
N GLY A 407 2.48 24.77 9.20
CA GLY A 407 3.16 24.11 8.10
C GLY A 407 2.91 24.79 6.76
N PHE A 408 2.93 26.13 6.72
CA PHE A 408 2.77 26.88 5.50
C PHE A 408 4.13 27.25 4.93
N ALA A 409 4.37 26.95 3.66
CA ALA A 409 5.63 27.28 2.99
C ALA A 409 5.36 27.74 1.55
N LEU A 410 5.80 28.95 1.20
CA LEU A 410 5.65 29.50 -0.15
C LEU A 410 6.73 28.99 -1.10
N LEU A 411 7.92 28.68 -0.57
CA LEU A 411 9.08 28.28 -1.35
C LEU A 411 9.50 26.88 -0.92
N ASN A 412 9.19 25.91 -1.78
CA ASN A 412 9.54 24.50 -1.65
C ASN A 412 10.21 24.07 -2.95
N PHE A 413 11.47 23.68 -2.88
CA PHE A 413 12.27 23.43 -4.07
C PHE A 413 13.40 22.45 -3.80
N VAL A 414 13.86 21.76 -4.84
CA VAL A 414 15.07 20.95 -4.81
C VAL A 414 16.17 21.73 -5.50
N VAL A 415 17.33 21.83 -4.84
CA VAL A 415 18.52 22.48 -5.35
C VAL A 415 19.52 21.43 -5.82
N LYS A 416 20.15 21.70 -6.97
CA LYS A 416 21.24 20.92 -7.55
C LYS A 416 22.53 21.72 -7.48
N TYR A 417 23.52 21.19 -6.77
CA TYR A 417 24.87 21.75 -6.78
C TYR A 417 25.83 20.85 -7.57
N SER A 418 26.57 21.44 -8.50
CA SER A 418 27.64 20.77 -9.24
C SER A 418 28.83 21.70 -9.47
N PRO A 419 30.06 21.17 -9.62
CA PRO A 419 31.24 21.97 -9.91
C PRO A 419 31.13 22.83 -11.18
N GLU A 420 30.38 22.36 -12.18
CA GLU A 420 30.28 22.97 -13.50
C GLU A 420 29.24 24.09 -13.61
N ARG A 421 28.17 24.04 -12.80
CA ARG A 421 27.07 25.02 -12.83
C ARG A 421 27.12 25.91 -11.61
N GLN A 422 26.50 25.48 -10.53
CA GLN A 422 26.49 26.20 -9.25
C GLN A 422 27.06 25.30 -8.16
N ARG A 423 28.27 25.59 -7.69
CA ARG A 423 28.97 24.73 -6.72
C ARG A 423 28.76 25.13 -5.26
N SER A 424 28.35 26.38 -5.00
CA SER A 424 28.23 26.96 -3.66
C SER A 424 27.11 27.98 -3.60
N LEU A 425 26.72 28.38 -2.39
CA LEU A 425 25.74 29.44 -2.16
C LEU A 425 26.33 30.49 -1.21
N ARG A 426 26.29 31.75 -1.62
CA ARG A 426 26.85 32.86 -0.83
C ARG A 426 26.14 33.04 0.52
N PRO A 427 26.77 33.70 1.51
CA PRO A 427 26.14 34.03 2.78
C PRO A 427 24.78 34.74 2.61
N HIS A 428 23.74 34.23 3.26
CA HIS A 428 22.39 34.81 3.19
C HIS A 428 21.52 34.43 4.40
N HIS A 429 20.36 35.09 4.48
CA HIS A 429 19.25 34.72 5.34
C HIS A 429 18.10 34.20 4.48
N ASP A 430 17.31 33.31 5.05
CA ASP A 430 16.12 32.80 4.39
C ASP A 430 14.93 33.70 4.69
N ALA A 431 14.02 33.79 3.73
CA ALA A 431 12.74 34.47 3.90
C ALA A 431 11.74 33.55 4.62
N SER A 432 12.10 33.04 5.81
CA SER A 432 11.31 32.10 6.61
C SER A 432 11.41 32.42 8.11
N THR A 433 10.45 31.95 8.91
CA THR A 433 10.66 31.86 10.36
C THR A 433 11.68 30.76 10.66
N PHE A 434 11.49 29.59 10.05
CA PHE A 434 12.48 28.51 10.07
C PHE A 434 12.57 27.81 8.71
N THR A 435 13.73 27.24 8.45
CA THR A 435 14.03 26.51 7.22
C THR A 435 14.30 25.05 7.56
N ILE A 436 13.84 24.15 6.71
CA ILE A 436 14.30 22.76 6.67
C ILE A 436 15.15 22.53 5.43
N ASN A 437 16.17 21.70 5.58
CA ASN A 437 17.07 21.31 4.50
C ASN A 437 17.37 19.82 4.60
N ILE A 438 16.87 19.07 3.63
CA ILE A 438 16.91 17.61 3.59
C ILE A 438 17.97 17.17 2.58
N ALA A 439 18.92 16.35 3.01
CA ALA A 439 19.88 15.75 2.09
C ALA A 439 19.24 14.62 1.29
N LEU A 440 19.37 14.66 -0.05
CA LEU A 440 18.76 13.68 -0.95
C LEU A 440 19.75 12.64 -1.49
N ASN A 441 21.06 12.84 -1.30
CA ASN A 441 22.07 11.89 -1.75
C ASN A 441 23.31 11.87 -0.84
N ASN A 442 24.21 10.92 -1.05
CA ASN A 442 25.28 10.56 -0.13
C ASN A 442 26.55 11.37 -0.38
N VAL A 443 27.10 11.97 0.69
CA VAL A 443 28.45 12.52 0.68
C VAL A 443 29.48 11.38 0.62
N GLY A 444 30.52 11.55 -0.19
CA GLY A 444 31.58 10.56 -0.42
C GLY A 444 31.28 9.60 -1.57
N GLU A 445 30.02 9.25 -1.80
CA GLU A 445 29.57 8.39 -2.91
C GLU A 445 29.13 9.22 -4.12
N ASP A 446 28.16 10.12 -3.93
CA ASP A 446 27.56 10.89 -5.03
C ASP A 446 28.22 12.25 -5.25
N PHE A 447 28.79 12.83 -4.18
CA PHE A 447 29.51 14.11 -4.24
C PHE A 447 30.58 14.24 -3.15
N GLN A 448 31.53 15.17 -3.36
CA GLN A 448 32.58 15.51 -2.41
C GLN A 448 32.55 17.00 -2.05
N GLY A 449 32.85 17.33 -0.78
CA GLY A 449 32.71 18.69 -0.26
C GLY A 449 31.23 19.01 0.01
N GLY A 450 30.86 20.28 -0.07
CA GLY A 450 29.50 20.71 0.27
C GLY A 450 29.28 20.86 1.77
N GLY A 451 28.00 20.93 2.16
CA GLY A 451 27.56 21.19 3.53
C GLY A 451 26.88 22.55 3.68
N CYS A 452 26.72 22.97 4.93
CA CYS A 452 26.18 24.27 5.32
C CYS A 452 27.02 24.84 6.45
N LYS A 453 27.41 26.12 6.38
CA LYS A 453 28.17 26.81 7.43
C LYS A 453 27.36 27.97 7.99
N PHE A 454 27.16 27.97 9.31
CA PHE A 454 26.52 29.04 10.06
C PHE A 454 27.57 30.00 10.59
N LEU A 455 27.68 31.18 9.96
CA LEU A 455 28.80 32.10 10.12
C LEU A 455 28.89 32.69 11.52
N ARG A 456 27.75 33.06 12.12
CA ARG A 456 27.70 33.62 13.48
C ARG A 456 28.25 32.68 14.55
N TYR A 457 28.18 31.37 14.31
CA TYR A 457 28.60 30.35 15.26
C TYR A 457 29.92 29.68 14.87
N ASN A 458 30.49 30.02 13.71
CA ASN A 458 31.61 29.31 13.09
C ASN A 458 31.42 27.77 13.13
N CYS A 459 30.20 27.33 12.83
CA CYS A 459 29.80 25.93 12.91
C CYS A 459 29.38 25.43 11.53
N SER A 460 29.79 24.22 11.17
CA SER A 460 29.55 23.64 9.84
C SER A 460 28.93 22.25 9.96
N ILE A 461 28.01 21.94 9.05
CA ILE A 461 27.48 20.61 8.80
C ILE A 461 28.07 20.14 7.47
N GLU A 462 29.19 19.40 7.52
CA GLU A 462 29.97 19.01 6.32
C GLU A 462 29.60 17.61 5.79
N SER A 463 29.05 16.75 6.64
CA SER A 463 28.69 15.37 6.27
C SER A 463 27.19 15.13 6.41
N PRO A 464 26.35 15.77 5.57
CA PRO A 464 24.92 15.55 5.63
C PRO A 464 24.57 14.09 5.29
N ARG A 465 23.61 13.54 6.02
CA ARG A 465 23.14 12.15 5.93
C ARG A 465 21.94 12.12 5.00
N LYS A 466 21.94 11.23 4.01
CA LYS A 466 20.80 11.05 3.10
C LYS A 466 19.52 10.75 3.90
N GLY A 467 18.43 11.42 3.55
CA GLY A 467 17.15 11.32 4.24
C GLY A 467 17.07 12.01 5.59
N TRP A 468 18.12 12.70 6.05
CA TRP A 468 18.07 13.53 7.25
C TRP A 468 17.83 15.00 6.91
N SER A 469 17.04 15.66 7.75
CA SER A 469 16.71 17.08 7.67
C SER A 469 17.37 17.84 8.80
N PHE A 470 18.08 18.93 8.49
CA PHE A 470 18.40 19.92 9.50
C PHE A 470 17.42 21.10 9.45
N MET A 471 17.06 21.60 10.62
CA MET A 471 16.08 22.65 10.86
C MET A 471 16.73 23.79 11.64
N HIS A 472 16.59 25.03 11.16
CA HIS A 472 17.14 26.21 11.81
C HIS A 472 16.27 27.46 11.57
N PRO A 473 16.36 28.49 12.43
CA PRO A 473 15.74 29.80 12.15
C PRO A 473 16.22 30.40 10.82
N GLY A 474 15.32 31.01 10.05
CA GLY A 474 15.66 31.58 8.73
C GLY A 474 16.20 33.01 8.79
N ARG A 475 15.66 33.82 9.71
CA ARG A 475 15.95 35.25 9.85
C ARG A 475 16.85 35.57 11.05
N LEU A 476 17.49 36.73 11.00
CA LEU A 476 18.25 37.40 12.06
C LEU A 476 19.51 36.67 12.54
N THR A 477 19.40 35.42 12.99
CA THR A 477 20.44 34.77 13.79
C THR A 477 21.27 33.72 13.04
N HIS A 478 20.77 33.15 11.95
CA HIS A 478 21.44 32.05 11.25
C HIS A 478 21.87 32.46 9.84
N LEU A 479 22.71 33.51 9.76
CA LEU A 479 23.39 33.85 8.50
C LEU A 479 24.27 32.66 8.10
N HIS A 480 23.98 32.05 6.97
CA HIS A 480 24.61 30.80 6.57
C HIS A 480 25.02 30.80 5.10
N GLU A 481 25.95 29.91 4.75
CA GLU A 481 26.45 29.73 3.40
C GLU A 481 26.48 28.25 3.00
N GLY A 482 26.27 27.99 1.71
CA GLY A 482 26.40 26.67 1.11
C GLY A 482 27.86 26.43 0.72
N LEU A 483 28.53 25.54 1.45
CA LEU A 483 29.93 25.20 1.20
C LEU A 483 30.12 24.60 -0.21
N PRO A 484 31.29 24.81 -0.85
CA PRO A 484 31.51 24.40 -2.23
C PRO A 484 31.57 22.88 -2.40
N VAL A 485 30.78 22.37 -3.35
CA VAL A 485 30.91 21.02 -3.90
C VAL A 485 32.16 20.97 -4.80
N LYS A 486 33.04 20.00 -4.52
CA LYS A 486 34.32 19.82 -5.21
C LYS A 486 34.24 18.82 -6.36
N ASN A 487 33.41 17.80 -6.22
CA ASN A 487 33.22 16.75 -7.22
C ASN A 487 31.80 16.15 -7.11
N GLY A 488 31.29 15.57 -8.19
CA GLY A 488 29.95 14.96 -8.24
C GLY A 488 28.81 15.97 -8.20
N THR A 489 27.61 15.49 -7.86
CA THR A 489 26.40 16.32 -7.81
C THR A 489 25.70 16.15 -6.47
N ARG A 490 25.37 17.26 -5.80
CA ARG A 490 24.66 17.26 -4.52
C ARG A 490 23.23 17.73 -4.72
N TYR A 491 22.27 16.98 -4.18
CA TYR A 491 20.85 17.35 -4.17
C TYR A 491 20.37 17.59 -2.74
N ILE A 492 19.61 18.67 -2.56
CA ILE A 492 18.93 18.97 -1.29
C ILE A 492 17.50 19.44 -1.55
N ALA A 493 16.55 19.05 -0.71
CA ALA A 493 15.22 19.64 -0.68
C ALA A 493 15.15 20.71 0.42
N VAL A 494 14.71 21.91 0.06
CA VAL A 494 14.65 23.06 0.96
C VAL A 494 13.22 23.56 1.05
N SER A 495 12.81 23.98 2.24
CA SER A 495 11.51 24.63 2.44
C SER A 495 11.62 25.78 3.41
N PHE A 496 11.12 26.94 2.97
CA PHE A 496 11.04 28.16 3.78
C PHE A 496 9.65 28.23 4.42
N ILE A 497 9.60 27.88 5.72
CA ILE A 497 8.35 27.66 6.44
C ILE A 497 8.02 28.88 7.32
N ASP A 498 6.73 29.22 7.35
CA ASP A 498 6.16 30.38 8.02
C ASP A 498 6.89 31.70 7.64
N PRO A 499 6.89 32.08 6.33
CA PRO A 499 7.59 33.26 5.81
C PRO A 499 7.08 34.61 6.32
#